data_AF-A0A645E7D1-F1
#
_entry.id   AF-A0A645E7D1-F1
#
_cell.length_a   1.000
_cell.length_b   1.000
_cell.length_c   1.000
_cell.angle_alpha   90.00
_cell.angle_beta   90.00
_cell.angle_gamma   90.00
#
_symmetry.space_group_name_H-M   'P 1'
#
loop_
_entity.id
_entity.type
_entity.pdbx_description
1 polymer ?
#
loop_
_entity_poly.entity_id
_entity_poly.type
_entity_poly.pdbx_seq_one_letter_code
_entity_poly.pdbx_strand_id
1 'polypeptide(L)'
;MTAIQVKELLIPNLDKLNFPYKIQIIPDIHNPPKYADHVKTFFPQINELNTCLFTDNNYTSDCFTNYGHNFEHQIQTILPTRATDIRQMIINHDLSLNSLVPQNVADFVVKYHHV
;
A
#
# COMPACT_ATOMS: atom_id res chain seq x y z
N MET A 1 -12.24 -8.85 4.50
CA MET A 1 -11.56 -7.76 5.23
C MET A 1 -12.14 -6.44 4.75
N THR A 2 -12.50 -5.54 5.66
CA THR A 2 -13.07 -4.22 5.32
C THR A 2 -11.96 -3.16 5.22
N ALA A 3 -12.28 -2.02 4.59
CA ALA A 3 -11.40 -0.85 4.54
C ALA A 3 -10.94 -0.38 5.94
N ILE A 4 -11.86 -0.40 6.90
CA ILE A 4 -11.60 0.00 8.30
C ILE A 4 -10.54 -0.90 8.92
N GLN A 5 -10.68 -2.22 8.75
CA GLN A 5 -9.75 -3.23 9.23
C GLN A 5 -8.32 -3.04 8.70
N VAL A 6 -8.17 -2.69 7.41
CA VAL A 6 -6.85 -2.41 6.82
C VAL A 6 -6.22 -1.14 7.41
N LYS A 7 -7.03 -0.09 7.61
CA LYS A 7 -6.54 1.17 8.19
C LYS A 7 -6.04 0.98 9.62
N GLU A 8 -6.79 0.23 10.44
CA GLU A 8 -6.42 -0.09 11.82
C GLU A 8 -5.13 -0.90 11.93
N LEU A 9 -4.84 -1.77 10.95
CA LEU A 9 -3.59 -2.52 10.89
C LEU A 9 -2.37 -1.63 10.58
N LEU A 10 -2.53 -0.67 9.67
CA LEU A 10 -1.39 0.09 9.15
C LEU A 10 -0.96 1.24 10.07
N ILE A 11 -1.87 1.89 10.80
CA ILE A 11 -1.53 3.03 11.68
C ILE A 11 -0.49 2.64 12.76
N PRO A 12 -0.69 1.58 13.58
CA PRO A 12 0.28 1.22 14.63
C PRO A 12 1.65 0.78 14.09
N ASN A 13 1.71 0.38 12.83
CA ASN A 13 2.96 0.03 12.14
C ASN A 13 3.78 1.27 11.77
N LEU A 14 3.09 2.29 11.26
CA LEU A 14 3.70 3.47 10.69
C LEU A 14 4.03 4.51 11.77
N ASP A 15 3.32 4.54 12.90
CA ASP A 15 3.66 5.40 14.06
C ASP A 15 5.07 5.13 14.61
N LYS A 16 5.59 3.91 14.39
CA LYS A 16 6.96 3.54 14.78
C LYS A 16 8.04 4.19 13.91
N LEU A 17 7.66 4.78 12.77
CA LEU A 17 8.60 5.39 11.83
C LEU A 17 8.92 6.86 12.17
N ASN A 18 8.29 7.47 13.18
CA ASN A 18 8.46 8.89 13.58
C ASN A 18 8.40 9.90 12.41
N PHE A 19 7.75 9.51 11.31
CA PHE A 19 7.59 10.31 10.11
C PHE A 19 6.12 10.70 9.97
N PRO A 20 5.77 11.96 9.66
CA PRO A 20 4.37 12.32 9.45
C PRO A 20 3.84 11.61 8.21
N TYR A 21 2.90 10.68 8.39
CA TYR A 21 2.26 9.94 7.30
C TYR A 21 0.73 10.10 7.37
N LYS A 22 0.08 9.96 6.21
CA LYS A 22 -1.39 9.87 6.10
C LYS A 22 -1.72 8.61 5.32
N ILE A 23 -2.56 7.75 5.91
CA ILE A 23 -3.12 6.60 5.21
C ILE A 23 -4.47 6.98 4.63
N GLN A 24 -4.65 6.68 3.35
CA GLN A 24 -5.88 6.93 2.63
C GLN A 24 -6.27 5.70 1.83
N ILE A 25 -7.54 5.32 1.92
CA ILE A 25 -8.11 4.23 1.12
C ILE A 25 -8.74 4.87 -0.10
N ILE A 26 -8.25 4.46 -1.27
CA ILE A 26 -8.69 4.96 -2.57
C ILE A 26 -9.40 3.80 -3.28
N PRO A 27 -10.72 3.88 -3.49
CA PRO A 27 -11.43 2.87 -4.28
C PRO A 27 -10.96 2.90 -5.74
N ASP A 28 -10.87 1.75 -6.38
CA ASP A 28 -10.58 1.68 -7.82
C ASP A 28 -11.69 2.34 -8.64
N ILE A 29 -11.31 2.86 -9.81
CA ILE A 29 -12.24 3.40 -10.79
C ILE A 29 -12.04 2.70 -12.14
N HIS A 30 -13.11 2.53 -12.89
CA HIS A 30 -13.07 1.86 -14.21
C HIS A 30 -12.61 2.79 -15.36
N ASN A 31 -12.18 4.03 -15.07
CA ASN A 31 -11.78 5.03 -16.07
C ASN A 31 -10.31 5.48 -15.91
N PRO A 32 -9.37 4.77 -16.59
CA PRO A 32 -7.92 4.97 -16.52
C PRO A 32 -7.41 6.41 -16.62
N PRO A 33 -7.85 7.25 -17.59
CA PRO A 33 -7.25 8.56 -17.78
C PRO A 33 -7.48 9.49 -16.59
N LYS A 34 -8.43 9.16 -15.71
CA LYS A 34 -8.83 9.97 -14.56
C LYS A 34 -8.27 9.44 -13.24
N TYR A 35 -7.40 8.42 -13.26
CA TYR A 35 -6.90 7.84 -12.01
C TYR A 35 -6.07 8.85 -11.21
N ALA A 36 -5.21 9.65 -11.87
CA ALA A 36 -4.46 10.71 -11.20
C ALA A 36 -5.40 11.77 -10.58
N ASP A 37 -6.43 12.22 -11.32
CA ASP A 37 -7.45 13.15 -10.80
C ASP A 37 -8.22 12.56 -9.62
N HIS A 38 -8.59 11.28 -9.72
CA HIS A 38 -9.27 10.55 -8.66
C HIS A 38 -8.43 10.51 -7.38
N VAL A 39 -7.14 10.18 -7.48
CA VAL A 39 -6.21 10.20 -6.34
C VAL A 39 -6.09 11.61 -5.74
N LYS A 40 -6.00 12.66 -6.58
CA LYS A 40 -5.95 14.06 -6.13
C LYS A 40 -7.17 14.48 -5.31
N THR A 41 -8.35 13.89 -5.53
CA THR A 41 -9.53 14.19 -4.69
C THR A 41 -9.33 13.79 -3.23
N PHE A 42 -8.48 12.80 -2.94
CA PHE A 42 -8.18 12.36 -1.57
C PHE A 42 -6.90 12.98 -0.98
N PHE A 43 -6.03 13.50 -1.85
CA PHE A 43 -4.78 14.15 -1.51
C PHE A 43 -4.66 15.49 -2.27
N PRO A 44 -5.44 16.51 -1.89
CA PRO A 44 -5.49 17.79 -2.61
C PRO A 44 -4.16 18.56 -2.58
N GLN A 45 -3.25 18.19 -1.67
CA GLN A 45 -1.91 18.77 -1.60
C GLN A 45 -0.94 18.24 -2.66
N ILE A 46 -1.27 17.13 -3.31
CA ILE A 46 -0.42 16.54 -4.35
C ILE A 46 -0.42 17.47 -5.56
N ASN A 47 0.76 17.94 -5.92
CA ASN A 47 1.00 18.64 -7.16
C ASN A 47 2.38 18.29 -7.75
N GLU A 48 2.56 18.70 -8.99
CA GLU A 48 3.57 18.35 -9.94
C GLU A 48 4.93 18.95 -9.58
N LEU A 49 4.91 20.00 -8.76
CA LEU A 49 6.09 20.79 -8.38
C LEU A 49 6.65 20.38 -7.03
N ASN A 50 5.84 19.82 -6.13
CA ASN A 50 6.26 19.55 -4.74
C ASN A 50 6.02 18.11 -4.27
N THR A 51 5.55 17.22 -5.14
CA THR A 51 5.25 15.84 -4.77
C THR A 51 6.16 14.89 -5.53
N CYS A 52 6.99 14.15 -4.78
CA CYS A 52 7.68 12.98 -5.31
C CYS A 52 6.74 11.77 -5.19
N LEU A 53 6.53 11.06 -6.29
CA LEU A 53 5.70 9.86 -6.36
C LEU A 53 6.59 8.63 -6.55
N PHE A 54 6.20 7.52 -5.89
CA PHE A 54 6.91 6.25 -5.92
C PHE A 54 5.95 5.15 -6.38
N THR A 55 6.31 4.43 -7.44
CA THR A 55 5.57 3.27 -7.96
C THR A 55 6.50 2.41 -8.80
N ASP A 56 6.35 1.09 -8.71
CA ASP A 56 6.96 0.12 -9.63
C ASP A 56 5.99 -0.33 -10.73
N ASN A 57 4.75 0.18 -10.69
CA ASN A 57 3.71 -0.10 -11.68
C ASN A 57 3.75 0.95 -12.80
N ASN A 58 4.17 0.52 -13.99
CA ASN A 58 4.28 1.38 -15.18
C ASN A 58 2.97 2.11 -15.51
N TYR A 59 1.84 1.40 -15.42
CA TYR A 59 0.52 1.99 -15.70
C TYR A 59 0.21 3.18 -14.77
N THR A 60 0.52 3.05 -13.48
CA THR A 60 0.36 4.14 -12.50
C THR A 60 1.32 5.29 -12.82
N SER A 61 2.58 5.00 -13.14
CA SER A 61 3.56 6.00 -13.56
C SER A 61 3.05 6.81 -14.77
N ASP A 62 2.54 6.13 -15.80
CA ASP A 62 2.03 6.75 -17.02
C ASP A 62 0.83 7.67 -16.72
N CYS A 63 -0.09 7.23 -15.86
CA CYS A 63 -1.27 8.02 -15.47
C CYS A 63 -0.89 9.37 -14.87
N PHE A 64 0.16 9.44 -14.06
CA PHE A 64 0.58 10.69 -13.41
C PHE A 64 1.60 11.49 -14.23
N THR A 65 2.43 10.82 -15.04
CA THR A 65 3.34 11.50 -15.98
C THR A 65 2.57 12.29 -17.01
N ASN A 66 1.45 11.76 -17.51
CA ASN A 66 0.53 12.47 -18.41
C ASN A 66 -0.09 13.74 -17.79
N TYR A 67 -0.03 13.88 -16.47
CA TYR A 67 -0.49 15.06 -15.72
C TYR A 67 0.66 16.00 -15.34
N GLY A 68 1.90 15.71 -15.75
CA GLY A 68 3.07 16.55 -15.50
C GLY A 68 3.81 16.25 -14.20
N HIS A 69 3.48 15.17 -13.50
CA HIS A 69 4.23 14.77 -12.30
C HIS A 69 5.59 14.17 -12.64
N ASN A 70 6.58 14.45 -11.81
CA ASN A 70 7.87 13.77 -11.83
C ASN A 70 7.82 12.52 -10.95
N PHE A 71 8.50 11.47 -11.40
CA PHE A 71 8.69 10.23 -10.65
C PHE A 71 10.15 10.04 -10.30
N GLU A 72 10.41 9.59 -9.08
CA GLU A 72 11.72 9.07 -8.71
C GLU A 72 11.68 7.56 -8.81
N HIS A 73 12.46 7.01 -9.73
CA HIS A 73 12.56 5.57 -9.89
C HIS A 73 13.35 4.98 -8.72
N GLN A 74 12.64 4.38 -7.76
CA GLN A 74 13.28 3.64 -6.68
C GLN A 74 13.50 2.17 -7.07
N ILE A 75 14.71 1.68 -6.83
CA ILE A 75 15.00 0.23 -6.88
C ILE A 75 14.39 -0.37 -5.61
N GLN A 76 13.25 -1.04 -5.76
CA GLN A 76 12.60 -1.73 -4.66
C GLN A 76 13.51 -2.84 -4.12
N THR A 77 13.60 -2.94 -2.79
CA THR A 77 14.30 -4.06 -2.16
C THR A 77 13.51 -5.34 -2.45
N ILE A 78 14.18 -6.35 -2.99
CA ILE A 78 13.56 -7.67 -3.20
C ILE A 78 13.27 -8.26 -1.83
N LEU A 79 11.99 -8.34 -1.48
CA LEU A 79 11.55 -9.01 -0.27
C LEU A 79 11.70 -10.52 -0.41
N PRO A 80 11.94 -11.26 0.70
CA PRO A 80 12.12 -12.71 0.69
C PRO A 80 10.85 -13.48 0.30
N THR A 81 9.70 -12.80 0.26
CA THR A 81 8.41 -13.40 -0.07
C THR A 81 7.49 -12.39 -0.74
N ARG A 82 6.47 -12.87 -1.45
CA ARG A 82 5.42 -12.04 -2.05
C ARG A 82 4.13 -12.14 -1.26
N ALA A 83 3.29 -11.12 -1.37
CA ALA A 83 1.95 -11.15 -0.76
C ALA A 83 1.10 -12.36 -1.20
N THR A 84 1.33 -12.90 -2.40
CA THR A 84 0.67 -14.13 -2.88
C THR A 84 1.05 -15.36 -2.04
N ASP A 85 2.32 -15.48 -1.67
CA ASP A 85 2.81 -16.60 -0.86
C ASP A 85 2.27 -16.47 0.57
N ILE A 86 2.29 -15.26 1.14
CA ILE A 86 1.68 -14.96 2.45
C ILE A 86 0.19 -15.34 2.46
N ARG A 87 -0.59 -14.99 1.43
CA ARG A 87 -2.00 -15.39 1.36
C ARG A 87 -2.18 -16.90 1.37
N GLN A 88 -1.33 -17.63 0.65
CA GLN A 88 -1.36 -19.09 0.64
C GLN A 88 -0.99 -19.68 2.01
N MET A 89 -0.01 -19.10 2.71
CA MET A 89 0.37 -19.49 4.08
C MET A 89 -0.78 -19.30 5.06
N ILE A 90 -1.52 -18.18 4.95
CA ILE A 90 -2.71 -17.93 5.77
C ILE A 90 -3.77 -19.01 5.55
N ILE A 91 -4.06 -19.34 4.28
CA ILE A 91 -5.03 -20.39 3.91
C ILE A 91 -4.58 -21.76 4.45
N ASN A 92 -3.27 -22.04 4.41
CA ASN A 92 -2.69 -23.30 4.83
C ASN A 92 -2.38 -23.37 6.35
N HIS A 93 -2.67 -22.30 7.10
CA HIS A 93 -2.33 -22.17 8.52
C HIS A 93 -0.84 -22.35 8.82
N ASP A 94 0.02 -21.91 7.90
CA ASP A 94 1.46 -22.00 8.04
C ASP A 94 2.00 -20.87 8.93
N LEU A 95 2.51 -21.24 10.11
CA LEU A 95 3.06 -20.31 11.10
C LEU A 95 4.37 -19.64 10.65
N SER A 96 5.01 -20.12 9.57
CA SER A 96 6.22 -19.49 9.01
C SER A 96 6.00 -18.03 8.61
N LEU A 97 4.74 -17.65 8.31
CA LEU A 97 4.34 -16.27 8.00
C LEU A 97 4.77 -15.27 9.08
N ASN A 98 4.81 -15.67 10.36
CA ASN A 98 5.14 -14.79 11.49
C ASN A 98 6.57 -14.22 11.40
N SER A 99 7.46 -14.90 10.67
CA SER A 99 8.84 -14.45 10.41
C SER A 99 8.98 -13.58 9.15
N LEU A 100 7.93 -13.50 8.33
CA LEU A 100 7.95 -12.86 7.01
C LEU A 100 7.18 -11.53 6.98
N VAL A 101 6.40 -11.25 8.02
CA VAL A 101 5.64 -10.00 8.18
C VAL A 101 5.94 -9.37 9.54
N PRO A 102 5.75 -8.04 9.69
CA PRO A 102 5.82 -7.40 11.01
C PRO A 102 4.87 -8.07 12.02
N GLN A 103 5.30 -8.19 13.28
CA GLN A 103 4.57 -8.94 14.31
C GLN A 103 3.10 -8.53 14.46
N ASN A 104 2.79 -7.24 14.42
CA ASN A 104 1.42 -6.74 14.51
C ASN A 104 0.56 -7.06 13.27
N VAL A 105 1.15 -7.31 12.10
CA VAL A 105 0.44 -7.88 10.94
C VAL A 105 0.09 -9.34 11.22
N ALA A 106 1.04 -10.12 11.76
CA ALA A 106 0.79 -11.50 12.15
C ALA A 106 -0.32 -11.60 13.21
N ASP A 107 -0.25 -10.77 14.26
CA ASP A 107 -1.26 -10.72 15.33
C ASP A 107 -2.66 -10.38 14.78
N PHE A 108 -2.72 -9.43 13.84
CA PHE A 108 -3.97 -9.06 13.18
C PHE A 108 -4.56 -10.21 12.36
N VAL A 109 -3.74 -10.93 11.61
CA VAL A 109 -4.16 -12.10 10.83
C VAL A 109 -4.74 -13.15 11.78
N VAL A 110 -4.06 -13.51 12.87
CA VAL A 110 -4.55 -14.48 13.86
C VAL A 110 -5.89 -14.05 14.46
N LYS A 111 -6.03 -12.76 14.79
CA LYS A 111 -7.25 -12.22 15.40
C LYS A 111 -8.48 -12.29 14.48
N TYR A 112 -8.32 -12.09 13.17
CA TYR A 112 -9.45 -11.95 12.24
C TYR A 112 -9.61 -13.11 11.25
N HIS A 113 -8.64 -14.01 11.15
CA HIS A 113 -8.72 -15.24 10.37
C HIS A 113 -8.74 -16.47 11.27
N HIS A 114 -9.59 -16.46 12.30
CA HIS A 114 -9.84 -17.60 13.18
C HIS A 114 -9.77 -18.93 12.42
N VAL A 115 -8.72 -19.66 12.75
CA VAL A 115 -8.60 -21.11 12.64
C VAL A 115 -8.76 -21.63 14.05
#